data_AF-A0A381CCJ0-F1
#
_entry.id   AF-A0A381CCJ0-F1
#
_cell.length_a   1.000
_cell.length_b   1.000
_cell.length_c   1.000
_cell.angle_alpha   90.00
_cell.angle_beta   90.00
_cell.angle_gamma   90.00
#
_symmetry.space_group_name_H-M   'P 1'
#
loop_
_entity.id
_entity.type
_entity.pdbx_description
1 polymer ?
#
loop_
_entity_poly.entity_id
_entity_poly.type
_entity_poly.pdbx_seq_one_letter_code
_entity_poly.pdbx_strand_id
1 'polypeptide(L)'
;MPVLYQGYPISYSPSALERAFDVSGTTDILGVPAWIVLRKDKTAAAIVYAEPSLEERGELRHLVAAKLDLIPCKSAEHRESILAVKRYWESEAVSQNV
;
A
#
# COMPACT_ATOMS: atom_id res chain seq x y z
N MET A 1 23.26 1.93 14.06
CA MET A 1 22.39 0.74 14.17
C MET A 1 20.99 1.16 13.71
N PRO A 2 20.56 0.93 12.45
CA PRO A 2 19.19 1.22 12.08
C PRO A 2 18.31 0.08 12.62
N VAL A 3 17.27 0.47 13.34
CA VAL A 3 16.25 -0.44 13.87
C VAL A 3 15.44 -0.94 12.67
N LEU A 4 15.59 -2.21 12.33
CA LEU A 4 14.68 -2.87 11.40
C LEU A 4 13.31 -2.85 12.07
N TYR A 5 12.39 -2.02 11.55
CA TYR A 5 10.99 -2.11 11.91
C TYR A 5 10.53 -3.49 11.44
N GLN A 6 10.50 -4.47 12.33
CA GLN A 6 9.67 -5.67 12.20
C GLN A 6 8.21 -5.18 12.25
N GLY A 7 7.78 -4.55 11.16
CA GLY A 7 6.41 -4.13 10.96
C GLY A 7 5.60 -5.38 10.69
N TYR A 8 4.63 -5.65 11.54
CA TYR A 8 3.54 -6.58 11.23
C TYR A 8 3.10 -6.39 9.76
N PRO A 9 2.77 -7.48 9.04
CA PRO A 9 2.24 -7.37 7.70
C PRO A 9 1.09 -6.35 7.71
N ILE A 10 1.24 -5.28 6.93
CA ILE A 10 0.20 -4.26 6.86
C ILE A 10 -0.97 -4.91 6.15
N SER A 11 -2.16 -4.81 6.74
CA SER A 11 -3.38 -5.34 6.15
C SER A 11 -4.53 -4.37 6.37
N TYR A 12 -5.50 -4.40 5.46
CA TYR A 12 -6.71 -3.58 5.54
C TYR A 12 -7.93 -4.49 5.56
N SER A 13 -8.91 -4.21 6.43
CA SER A 13 -10.23 -4.82 6.29
C SER A 13 -10.88 -4.34 4.98
N PRO A 14 -11.75 -5.14 4.33
CA PRO A 14 -12.42 -4.76 3.09
C PRO A 14 -13.11 -3.40 3.18
N SER A 15 -13.85 -3.14 4.25
CA SER A 15 -14.55 -1.88 4.46
C SER A 15 -13.61 -0.68 4.66
N ALA A 16 -12.46 -0.87 5.29
CA ALA A 16 -11.47 0.20 5.44
C ALA A 16 -10.84 0.57 4.09
N LEU A 17 -10.55 -0.44 3.27
CA LEU A 17 -10.00 -0.27 1.93
C LEU A 17 -10.96 0.52 1.03
N GLU A 18 -12.22 0.08 0.95
CA GLU A 18 -13.27 0.73 0.16
C GLU A 18 -13.54 2.19 0.61
N ARG A 19 -13.53 2.42 1.92
CA ARG A 19 -13.76 3.75 2.48
C ARG A 19 -12.61 4.71 2.16
N ALA A 20 -11.36 4.28 2.38
CA ALA A 20 -10.21 5.17 2.42
C ALA A 20 -9.43 5.29 1.09
N PHE A 21 -9.57 4.32 0.20
CA PHE A 21 -8.77 4.23 -1.02
C PHE A 21 -9.63 4.17 -2.28
N ASP A 22 -9.05 4.64 -3.38
CA ASP A 22 -9.54 4.45 -4.73
C ASP A 22 -8.62 3.48 -5.47
N VAL A 23 -9.21 2.51 -6.17
CA VAL A 23 -8.47 1.59 -7.04
C VAL A 23 -8.05 2.36 -8.29
N SER A 24 -6.74 2.59 -8.42
CA SER A 24 -6.15 3.30 -9.56
C SER A 24 -5.76 2.35 -10.70
N GLY A 25 -5.61 1.06 -10.40
CA GLY A 25 -5.32 0.04 -11.39
C GLY A 25 -5.23 -1.36 -10.77
N THR A 26 -5.02 -2.35 -11.63
CA THR A 26 -4.81 -3.74 -11.25
C THR A 26 -3.44 -4.20 -11.71
N THR A 27 -2.87 -5.17 -11.01
CA THR A 27 -1.61 -5.80 -11.34
C THR A 27 -1.63 -7.25 -10.86
N ASP A 28 -0.54 -7.96 -11.06
CA ASP A 28 -0.35 -9.33 -10.62
C ASP A 28 1.01 -9.44 -9.94
N ILE A 29 1.06 -10.14 -8.81
CA ILE A 29 2.29 -10.46 -8.10
C ILE A 29 2.38 -11.97 -7.99
N LEU A 30 3.29 -12.58 -8.75
CA LEU A 30 3.54 -14.02 -8.75
C LEU A 30 2.30 -14.87 -9.08
N GLY A 31 1.46 -14.41 -10.01
CA GLY A 31 0.21 -15.07 -10.39
C GLY A 31 -0.94 -14.79 -9.43
N VAL A 32 -0.75 -13.92 -8.43
CA VAL A 32 -1.79 -13.49 -7.49
C VAL A 32 -2.26 -12.08 -7.86
N PRO A 33 -3.57 -11.90 -8.16
CA PRO A 33 -4.12 -10.60 -8.49
C PRO A 33 -3.95 -9.59 -7.34
N ALA A 34 -3.56 -8.37 -7.72
CA ALA A 34 -3.37 -7.26 -6.80
C ALA A 34 -3.97 -5.96 -7.36
N TRP A 35 -4.30 -5.05 -6.45
CA TRP A 35 -4.81 -3.72 -6.77
C TRP A 35 -3.77 -2.67 -6.41
N ILE A 36 -3.59 -1.72 -7.30
CA ILE A 36 -2.86 -0.49 -7.04
C ILE A 36 -3.87 0.51 -6.52
N VAL A 37 -3.73 0.90 -5.27
CA VAL A 37 -4.68 1.78 -4.58
C VAL A 37 -4.02 3.09 -4.18
N LEU A 38 -4.74 4.19 -4.37
CA LEU A 38 -4.34 5.51 -3.91
C LEU A 38 -5.32 5.96 -2.84
N ARG A 39 -4.79 6.45 -1.70
CA ARG A 39 -5.65 6.97 -0.65
C ARG A 39 -6.35 8.23 -1.14
N LYS A 40 -7.63 8.39 -0.82
CA LYS A 40 -8.46 9.54 -1.26
C LYS A 40 -7.88 10.90 -0.85
N ASP A 41 -7.19 10.95 0.28
CA ASP A 41 -6.49 12.14 0.79
C ASP A 41 -5.08 12.36 0.18
N LYS A 42 -4.67 11.49 -0.76
CA LYS A 42 -3.36 11.48 -1.44
C LYS A 42 -2.15 11.37 -0.50
N THR A 43 -2.34 10.87 0.72
CA THR A 43 -1.26 10.70 1.70
C THR A 43 -0.58 9.34 1.63
N ALA A 44 -1.13 8.38 0.87
CA ALA A 44 -0.53 7.06 0.72
C ALA A 44 -0.93 6.43 -0.62
N ALA A 45 -0.04 5.61 -1.16
CA ALA A 45 -0.34 4.65 -2.21
C ALA A 45 0.07 3.25 -1.74
N ALA A 46 -0.63 2.21 -2.19
CA ALA A 46 -0.29 0.84 -1.82
C ALA A 46 -0.59 -0.12 -2.97
N ILE A 47 0.08 -1.27 -2.95
CA ILE A 47 -0.28 -2.45 -3.72
C ILE A 47 -0.82 -3.47 -2.74
N VAL A 48 -2.03 -3.95 -2.98
CA VAL A 48 -2.78 -4.79 -2.04
C VAL A 48 -3.28 -6.02 -2.78
N TYR A 49 -3.14 -7.21 -2.21
CA TYR A 49 -3.69 -8.42 -2.81
C TYR A 49 -5.23 -8.33 -2.90
N ALA A 50 -5.77 -8.64 -4.08
CA ALA A 50 -7.18 -8.45 -4.39
C ALA A 50 -8.08 -9.41 -3.61
N GLU A 51 -7.58 -10.62 -3.31
CA GLU A 51 -8.30 -11.59 -2.50
C GLU A 51 -7.97 -11.41 -1.01
N PRO A 52 -8.96 -11.21 -0.14
CA PRO A 52 -8.73 -11.13 1.30
C PRO A 52 -8.47 -12.52 1.87
N SER A 53 -7.49 -12.62 2.77
CA SER A 53 -7.18 -13.83 3.53
C SER A 53 -7.72 -13.74 4.95
N LEU A 54 -8.04 -14.88 5.55
CA LEU A 54 -8.37 -14.95 6.99
C LEU A 54 -7.07 -14.79 7.81
N GLU A 55 -6.99 -13.76 8.64
CA GLU A 55 -5.90 -13.65 9.63
C GLU A 55 -6.12 -14.61 10.81
N GLU A 56 -5.07 -14.81 11.64
CA GLU A 56 -5.08 -15.68 12.83
C GLU A 56 -6.22 -15.37 13.82
N ARG A 57 -6.78 -14.15 13.79
CA ARG A 57 -7.90 -13.71 14.63
C ARG A 57 -9.28 -13.93 14.01
N GLY A 58 -9.36 -14.57 12.85
CA GLY A 58 -10.62 -14.85 12.14
C GLY A 58 -11.15 -13.68 11.31
N GLU A 59 -10.38 -12.60 11.14
CA GLU A 59 -10.78 -11.43 10.37
C GLU A 59 -10.33 -11.55 8.91
N LEU A 60 -11.24 -11.29 7.97
CA LEU A 60 -10.92 -11.15 6.56
C LEU A 60 -10.19 -9.84 6.31
N ARG A 61 -8.96 -9.92 5.80
CA ARG A 61 -8.16 -8.75 5.47
C ARG A 61 -7.41 -8.92 4.16
N HIS A 62 -7.30 -7.80 3.45
CA HIS A 62 -6.44 -7.70 2.29
C HIS A 62 -5.01 -7.39 2.74
N LEU A 63 -4.10 -8.28 2.38
CA LEU A 63 -2.67 -8.11 2.67
C LEU A 63 -2.05 -7.06 1.76
N VAL A 64 -1.23 -6.19 2.33
CA VAL A 64 -0.49 -5.18 1.58
C VAL A 64 0.83 -5.79 1.13
N ALA A 65 1.08 -5.75 -0.16
CA ALA A 65 2.35 -6.18 -0.76
C ALA A 65 3.40 -5.08 -0.65
N ALA A 66 3.02 -3.84 -0.93
CA ALA A 66 3.89 -2.67 -0.82
C ALA A 66 3.09 -1.41 -0.46
N LYS A 67 3.71 -0.45 0.22
CA LYS A 67 3.12 0.81 0.62
C LYS A 67 4.11 1.96 0.50
N LEU A 68 3.61 3.08 -0.03
CA LEU A 68 4.26 4.38 -0.05
C LEU A 68 3.49 5.35 0.84
N ASP A 69 4.16 5.95 1.82
CA ASP A 69 3.64 7.13 2.50
C ASP A 69 4.05 8.37 1.70
N LEU A 70 3.08 9.19 1.33
CA LEU A 70 3.25 10.35 0.46
C LEU A 70 3.07 11.64 1.26
N ILE A 71 3.82 12.68 0.86
CA ILE A 71 3.61 14.04 1.35
C ILE A 71 3.35 14.94 0.15
N PRO A 72 2.32 15.80 0.21
CA PRO A 72 2.12 16.84 -0.80
C PRO A 72 3.26 17.85 -0.73
N CYS A 73 3.93 18.05 -1.86
CA CYS A 73 4.93 19.10 -2.05
C CYS A 73 4.35 20.18 -2.96
N LYS A 74 4.60 21.45 -2.62
CA LYS A 74 4.33 22.55 -3.53
C LYS A 74 5.42 22.57 -4.59
N SER A 75 5.04 22.46 -5.87
CA SER A 75 5.93 22.79 -6.99
C SER A 75 6.42 24.22 -6.85
N ALA A 76 7.69 24.47 -7.17
CA ALA A 76 8.26 25.82 -7.22
C ALA A 76 7.44 26.76 -8.14
N GLU A 77 6.82 26.19 -9.19
CA GLU A 77 6.00 26.93 -10.15
C GLU A 77 4.50 26.93 -9.81
N HIS A 78 4.08 26.37 -8.67
CA HIS A 78 2.69 26.33 -8.16
C HIS A 78 1.63 25.73 -9.13
N ARG A 79 2.04 25.21 -10.29
CA ARG A 79 1.13 24.65 -11.31
C ARG A 79 0.93 23.15 -11.19
N GLU A 80 1.82 22.46 -10.50
CA GLU A 80 1.80 20.99 -10.39
C GLU A 80 1.74 20.56 -8.92
N SER A 81 0.84 19.60 -8.64
CA SER A 81 0.82 18.90 -7.36
C SER A 81 1.82 17.76 -7.42
N ILE A 82 2.95 17.91 -6.74
CA ILE A 82 3.99 16.87 -6.67
C ILE A 82 3.76 16.05 -5.40
N LEU A 83 3.72 14.73 -5.52
CA LEU A 83 3.69 13.82 -4.37
C LEU A 83 5.11 13.29 -4.16
N ALA A 84 5.71 13.59 -3.00
CA ALA A 84 7.01 13.04 -2.63
C ALA A 84 6.82 11.78 -1.77
N VAL A 85 7.67 10.78 -1.98
CA VAL A 85 7.71 9.58 -1.14
C VAL A 85 8.45 9.90 0.16
N LYS A 86 7.74 9.80 1.29
CA LYS A 86 8.29 9.97 2.63
C LYS A 86 8.90 8.67 3.15
N ARG A 87 8.19 7.57 2.96
CA ARG A 87 8.55 6.24 3.44
C ARG A 87 8.04 5.19 2.47
N TYR A 88 8.77 4.09 2.40
CA TYR A 88 8.43 2.92 1.63
C TYR A 88 8.49 1.69 2.55
N TRP A 89 7.53 0.81 2.38
CA TRP A 89 7.49 -0.49 3.01
C TRP A 89 7.09 -1.53 1.96
N GLU A 90 7.70 -2.70 2.02
CA GLU A 90 7.40 -3.84 1.17
C GLU A 90 7.45 -5.11 2.01
N SER A 91 6.59 -6.07 1.67
CA SER A 91 6.58 -7.38 2.27
C SER A 91 7.80 -8.20 1.84
N GLU A 92 8.44 -8.90 2.76
CA GLU A 92 9.56 -9.80 2.46
C GLU A 92 9.20 -10.88 1.42
N ALA A 93 7.93 -11.28 1.35
CA ALA A 93 7.43 -12.22 0.34
C ALA A 93 7.60 -11.69 -1.10
N VAL A 94 7.62 -10.37 -1.26
CA VAL A 94 7.87 -9.69 -2.54
C VAL A 94 9.38 -9.50 -2.74
N SER A 95 10.12 -9.09 -1.71
CA SER A 95 11.55 -8.77 -1.82
C SER A 95 12.47 -9.99 -2.02
N GLN A 96 12.09 -11.20 -1.61
CA GLN A 96 12.92 -12.41 -1.77
C GLN A 96 13.01 -12.96 -3.21
N ASN A 97 12.35 -12.31 -4.19
CA ASN A 97 12.24 -12.81 -5.56
C ASN A 97 12.77 -11.83 -6.63
N VAL A 98 13.67 -10.90 -6.26
CA VAL A 98 14.44 -10.05 -7.20
C VAL A 98 15.87 -10.56 -7.34
#